data_AF-A0A5M4ADV0-F1
#
_entry.id   AF-A0A5M4ADV0-F1
#
_cell.length_a   1.000
_cell.length_b   1.000
_cell.length_c   1.000
_cell.angle_alpha   90.00
_cell.angle_beta   90.00
_cell.angle_gamma   90.00
#
_symmetry.space_group_name_H-M   'P 1'
#
loop_
_entity.id
_entity.type
_entity.pdbx_description
1 polymer ?
#
loop_
_entity_poly.entity_id
_entity_poly.type
_entity_poly.pdbx_seq_one_letter_code
_entity_poly.pdbx_strand_id
1 'polypeptide(L)'
;MKTLLTFLLTFLFINTFGQSVNTEKLKTAFTNLKNDRSLVNQRKYFELFPNSFREFQETFGYENGKAAPLYDGHEYIPEFFDLDSIPIEKQLEKCINISIGGHWEADAVNYFHYHLRSEVLKNVGLTYRLLKGKPNDKIESFFYFFFNEIHPSSKAIPGEFNEIQSKDKAFYELLVKGHERAMKHSGH
;
A
#
# COMPACT_ATOMS: atom_id res chain seq x y z
N MET A 1 57.19 9.27 2.82
CA MET A 1 55.86 8.72 3.16
C MET A 1 54.88 9.86 3.48
N LYS A 2 54.14 10.35 2.48
CA LYS A 2 52.91 11.14 2.65
C LYS A 2 52.06 10.87 1.40
N THR A 3 51.48 9.69 1.34
CA THR A 3 50.54 9.30 0.29
C THR A 3 49.12 9.53 0.78
N LEU A 4 48.36 10.26 -0.05
CA LEU A 4 46.92 10.11 -0.29
C LEU A 4 46.00 10.11 0.94
N LEU A 5 45.43 11.28 1.25
CA LEU A 5 44.12 11.31 1.90
C LEU A 5 43.38 12.60 1.55
N THR A 6 42.77 12.66 0.37
CA THR A 6 41.65 13.59 0.10
C THR A 6 40.96 13.23 -1.21
N PHE A 7 40.18 12.14 -1.24
CA PHE A 7 39.15 11.94 -2.27
C PHE A 7 38.20 10.81 -1.86
N LEU A 8 37.36 11.01 -0.85
CA LEU A 8 36.16 10.17 -0.65
C LEU A 8 35.21 10.80 0.38
N LEU A 9 34.44 11.82 -0.03
CA LEU A 9 33.28 12.30 0.75
C LEU A 9 32.25 12.97 -0.17
N THR A 10 31.92 12.29 -1.26
CA THR A 10 30.80 12.65 -2.14
C THR A 10 30.08 11.39 -2.59
N PHE A 11 29.61 10.58 -1.64
CA PHE A 11 28.57 9.59 -1.91
C PHE A 11 27.83 9.35 -0.60
N LEU A 12 26.50 9.28 -0.67
CA LEU A 12 25.52 9.08 0.41
C LEU A 12 24.82 10.34 0.92
N PHE A 13 24.14 11.04 0.02
CA PHE A 13 22.75 11.46 0.27
C PHE A 13 22.01 11.46 -1.08
N ILE A 14 21.84 10.27 -1.67
CA ILE A 14 20.65 10.05 -2.49
C ILE A 14 19.52 9.90 -1.48
N ASN A 15 18.99 11.03 -1.01
CA ASN A 15 17.64 11.01 -0.47
C ASN A 15 16.78 10.52 -1.63
N THR A 16 16.30 9.29 -1.55
CA THR A 16 15.20 8.83 -2.37
C THR A 16 13.97 9.61 -1.94
N PHE A 17 13.87 10.87 -2.38
CA PHE A 17 12.59 11.54 -2.48
C PHE A 17 11.81 10.73 -3.50
N GLY A 18 10.90 9.89 -3.02
CA GLY A 18 9.84 9.35 -3.87
C GLY A 18 9.23 10.52 -4.61
N GLN A 19 9.23 10.45 -5.93
CA GLN A 19 8.68 11.49 -6.76
C GLN A 19 7.18 11.56 -6.44
N SER A 20 6.71 12.70 -5.94
CA SER A 20 5.29 12.88 -5.65
C SER A 20 4.46 12.62 -6.91
N VAL A 21 3.30 12.02 -6.73
CA VAL A 21 2.38 11.74 -7.84
C VAL A 21 2.05 13.04 -8.55
N ASN A 22 2.19 13.05 -9.87
CA ASN A 22 1.74 14.18 -10.67
C ASN A 22 0.21 14.09 -10.81
N THR A 23 -0.50 14.76 -9.90
CA THR A 23 -1.96 14.71 -9.80
C THR A 23 -2.66 15.06 -11.12
N GLU A 24 -2.17 16.04 -11.88
CA GLU A 24 -2.77 16.42 -13.16
C GLU A 24 -2.63 15.33 -14.23
N LYS A 25 -1.49 14.62 -14.25
CA LYS A 25 -1.33 13.43 -15.11
C LYS A 25 -2.25 12.30 -14.65
N LEU A 26 -2.40 12.08 -13.35
CA LEU A 26 -3.30 11.05 -12.82
C LEU A 26 -4.76 11.35 -13.18
N LYS A 27 -5.23 12.60 -13.00
CA LYS A 27 -6.55 13.07 -13.43
C LYS A 27 -6.77 12.82 -14.92
N THR A 28 -5.80 13.22 -15.75
CA THR A 28 -5.88 13.03 -17.21
C THR A 28 -5.96 11.54 -17.57
N ALA A 29 -5.14 10.69 -16.94
CA ALA A 29 -5.15 9.26 -17.16
C ALA A 29 -6.48 8.61 -16.73
N PHE A 30 -7.04 9.05 -15.60
CA PHE A 30 -8.35 8.64 -15.14
C PHE A 30 -9.46 9.04 -16.14
N THR A 31 -9.49 10.30 -16.59
CA THR A 31 -10.45 10.75 -17.62
C THR A 31 -10.34 9.94 -18.91
N ASN A 32 -9.12 9.67 -19.39
CA ASN A 32 -8.91 8.85 -20.57
C ASN A 32 -9.40 7.42 -20.37
N LEU A 33 -9.17 6.82 -19.19
CA LEU A 33 -9.67 5.50 -18.82
C LEU A 33 -11.21 5.45 -18.79
N LYS A 34 -11.88 6.47 -18.26
CA LYS A 34 -13.35 6.55 -18.26
C LYS A 34 -13.93 6.63 -19.67
N ASN A 35 -13.24 7.33 -20.58
CA ASN A 35 -13.66 7.48 -21.97
C ASN A 35 -13.36 6.24 -22.82
N ASP A 36 -12.22 5.59 -22.57
CA ASP A 36 -11.77 4.39 -23.29
C ASP A 36 -10.99 3.46 -22.35
N ARG A 37 -11.52 2.25 -22.14
CA ARG A 37 -10.91 1.21 -21.29
C ARG A 37 -9.84 0.37 -21.99
N SER A 38 -9.21 0.89 -23.05
CA SER A 38 -8.12 0.19 -23.73
C SER A 38 -6.97 -0.19 -22.77
N LEU A 39 -6.24 -1.25 -23.13
CA LEU A 39 -5.08 -1.73 -22.38
C LEU A 39 -4.05 -0.62 -22.09
N VAL A 40 -3.93 0.34 -23.01
CA VAL A 40 -3.04 1.49 -22.88
C VAL A 40 -3.49 2.42 -21.75
N ASN A 41 -4.78 2.79 -21.71
CA ASN A 41 -5.30 3.71 -20.70
C ASN A 41 -5.30 3.08 -19.30
N GLN A 42 -5.65 1.80 -19.19
CA GLN A 42 -5.57 1.06 -17.93
C GLN A 42 -4.15 1.01 -17.38
N ARG A 43 -3.17 0.64 -18.22
CA ARG A 43 -1.75 0.64 -17.82
C ARG A 43 -1.28 2.04 -17.42
N LYS A 44 -1.68 3.06 -18.18
CA LYS A 44 -1.29 4.44 -17.88
C LYS A 44 -1.83 4.91 -16.53
N TYR A 45 -3.08 4.59 -16.23
CA TYR A 45 -3.69 4.88 -14.94
C TYR A 45 -2.98 4.12 -13.81
N PHE A 46 -2.77 2.81 -13.99
CA PHE A 46 -2.03 1.98 -13.03
C PHE A 46 -0.64 2.53 -12.72
N GLU A 47 0.13 2.91 -13.74
CA GLU A 47 1.49 3.45 -13.57
C GLU A 47 1.52 4.75 -12.77
N LEU A 48 0.54 5.64 -13.00
CA LEU A 48 0.45 6.95 -12.35
C LEU A 48 -0.19 6.91 -10.96
N PHE A 49 -0.90 5.83 -10.63
CA PHE A 49 -1.48 5.65 -9.29
C PHE A 49 -0.37 5.57 -8.22
N PRO A 50 -0.58 6.07 -6.99
CA PRO A 50 0.41 6.01 -5.91
C PRO A 50 1.05 4.62 -5.73
N ASN A 51 2.29 4.58 -5.26
CA ASN A 51 3.01 3.33 -4.96
C ASN A 51 3.62 3.32 -3.55
N SER A 52 3.29 4.30 -2.71
CA SER A 52 3.62 4.32 -1.28
C SER A 52 2.50 4.99 -0.49
N PHE A 53 2.42 4.71 0.82
CA PHE A 53 1.41 5.37 1.68
C PHE A 53 1.54 6.88 1.63
N ARG A 54 2.78 7.40 1.61
CA ARG A 54 3.05 8.83 1.53
C ARG A 54 2.51 9.44 0.24
N GLU A 55 2.80 8.84 -0.91
CA GLU A 55 2.25 9.31 -2.19
C GLU A 55 0.71 9.23 -2.20
N PHE A 56 0.15 8.20 -1.58
CA PHE A 56 -1.30 8.04 -1.46
C PHE A 56 -1.91 9.16 -0.61
N GLN A 57 -1.32 9.47 0.54
CA GLN A 57 -1.70 10.59 1.41
C GLN A 57 -1.55 11.94 0.72
N GLU A 58 -0.43 12.19 0.05
CA GLU A 58 -0.21 13.44 -0.71
C GLU A 58 -1.21 13.61 -1.87
N THR A 59 -1.78 12.51 -2.38
CA THR A 59 -2.74 12.52 -3.49
C THR A 59 -4.20 12.59 -3.02
N PHE A 60 -4.56 11.77 -2.04
CA PHE A 60 -5.95 11.49 -1.63
C PHE A 60 -6.22 11.74 -0.14
N GLY A 61 -5.20 12.02 0.66
CA GLY A 61 -5.31 12.10 2.12
C GLY A 61 -5.77 13.45 2.65
N TYR A 62 -5.74 13.56 3.98
CA TYR A 62 -6.01 14.80 4.71
C TYR A 62 -4.98 14.98 5.81
N GLU A 63 -4.12 15.99 5.67
CA GLU A 63 -3.02 16.21 6.61
C GLU A 63 -3.05 17.65 7.13
N ASN A 64 -2.89 17.82 8.45
CA ASN A 64 -2.77 19.13 9.10
C ASN A 64 -3.89 20.12 8.76
N GLY A 65 -5.13 19.64 8.66
CA GLY A 65 -6.28 20.49 8.35
C GLY A 65 -6.47 20.77 6.84
N LYS A 66 -5.70 20.13 5.97
CA LYS A 66 -5.70 20.38 4.52
C LYS A 66 -5.97 19.09 3.73
N ALA A 67 -7.00 19.15 2.91
CA ALA A 67 -7.33 18.12 1.94
C ALA A 67 -6.29 18.06 0.81
N ALA A 68 -5.91 16.84 0.40
CA ALA A 68 -5.09 16.60 -0.77
C ALA A 68 -5.86 16.91 -2.08
N PRO A 69 -5.16 17.07 -3.22
CA PRO A 69 -5.78 17.47 -4.48
C PRO A 69 -6.91 16.56 -5.00
N LEU A 70 -6.94 15.29 -4.60
CA LEU A 70 -7.97 14.31 -4.97
C LEU A 70 -8.67 13.70 -3.75
N TYR A 71 -8.77 14.44 -2.63
CA TYR A 71 -9.24 13.95 -1.33
C TYR A 71 -10.47 13.02 -1.33
N ASP A 72 -11.50 13.30 -2.14
CA ASP A 72 -12.71 12.47 -2.22
C ASP A 72 -12.36 11.02 -2.57
N GLY A 73 -11.48 10.81 -3.55
CA GLY A 73 -10.92 9.49 -3.94
C GLY A 73 -11.94 8.44 -4.38
N HIS A 74 -13.25 8.69 -4.23
CA HIS A 74 -14.36 7.74 -4.31
C HIS A 74 -14.45 7.04 -5.66
N GLU A 75 -14.09 7.74 -6.73
CA GLU A 75 -14.08 7.22 -8.09
C GLU A 75 -12.72 6.64 -8.51
N TYR A 76 -11.63 7.20 -7.99
CA TYR A 76 -10.28 6.79 -8.38
C TYR A 76 -9.91 5.43 -7.80
N ILE A 77 -10.27 5.18 -6.54
CA ILE A 77 -9.84 4.00 -5.83
C ILE A 77 -10.51 2.74 -6.35
N PRO A 78 -11.85 2.64 -6.46
CA PRO A 78 -12.49 1.46 -7.05
C PRO A 78 -12.00 1.18 -8.47
N GLU A 79 -11.85 2.24 -9.27
CA GLU A 79 -11.36 2.14 -10.65
C GLU A 79 -9.93 1.56 -10.73
N PHE A 80 -9.08 1.78 -9.72
CA PHE A 80 -7.75 1.17 -9.64
C PHE A 80 -7.82 -0.35 -9.37
N PHE A 81 -8.79 -0.79 -8.58
CA PHE A 81 -9.01 -2.22 -8.32
C PHE A 81 -9.70 -2.93 -9.48
N ASP A 82 -10.51 -2.22 -10.28
CA ASP A 82 -11.26 -2.75 -11.43
C ASP A 82 -10.45 -2.82 -12.76
N LEU A 83 -9.12 -2.65 -12.70
CA LEU A 83 -8.25 -2.77 -13.87
C LEU A 83 -8.01 -4.24 -14.25
N ASP A 84 -8.74 -4.72 -15.25
CA ASP A 84 -8.69 -6.12 -15.73
C ASP A 84 -7.43 -6.45 -16.55
N SER A 85 -6.79 -5.44 -17.15
CA SER A 85 -5.58 -5.63 -17.96
C SER A 85 -4.27 -5.76 -17.15
N ILE A 86 -4.33 -5.51 -15.84
CA ILE A 86 -3.17 -5.54 -14.95
C ILE A 86 -3.09 -6.90 -14.25
N PRO A 87 -1.97 -7.62 -14.36
CA PRO A 87 -1.80 -8.88 -13.63
C PRO A 87 -1.99 -8.69 -12.13
N ILE A 88 -2.75 -9.58 -11.48
CA ILE A 88 -3.04 -9.50 -10.04
C ILE A 88 -1.78 -9.38 -9.17
N GLU A 89 -0.68 -10.02 -9.56
CA GLU A 89 0.62 -9.89 -8.87
C GLU A 89 1.13 -8.45 -8.86
N LYS A 90 1.00 -7.72 -9.97
CA LYS A 90 1.42 -6.32 -10.07
C LYS A 90 0.50 -5.39 -9.30
N GLN A 91 -0.80 -5.62 -9.38
CA GLN A 91 -1.78 -4.85 -8.63
C GLN A 91 -1.57 -5.02 -7.12
N LEU A 92 -1.46 -6.27 -6.65
CA LEU A 92 -1.26 -6.59 -5.24
C LEU A 92 0.11 -6.13 -4.72
N GLU A 93 1.16 -6.19 -5.52
CA GLU A 93 2.48 -5.63 -5.18
C GLU A 93 2.39 -4.12 -4.91
N LYS A 94 1.70 -3.36 -5.77
CA LYS A 94 1.46 -1.93 -5.57
C LYS A 94 0.58 -1.69 -4.34
N CYS A 95 -0.46 -2.49 -4.12
CA CYS A 95 -1.30 -2.40 -2.93
C CYS A 95 -0.50 -2.61 -1.63
N ILE A 96 0.39 -3.61 -1.60
CA ILE A 96 1.28 -3.89 -0.47
C ILE A 96 2.21 -2.69 -0.23
N ASN A 97 2.79 -2.11 -1.28
CA ASN A 97 3.68 -0.96 -1.12
C ASN A 97 2.95 0.28 -0.57
N ILE A 98 1.73 0.54 -1.02
CA ILE A 98 0.87 1.61 -0.46
C ILE A 98 0.54 1.36 1.01
N SER A 99 0.32 0.10 1.40
CA SER A 99 -0.09 -0.27 2.75
C SER A 99 1.03 -0.17 3.79
N ILE A 100 2.29 -0.28 3.36
CA ILE A 100 3.46 -0.20 4.24
C ILE A 100 3.64 1.24 4.74
N GLY A 101 3.71 1.40 6.07
CA GLY A 101 3.68 2.69 6.75
C GLY A 101 2.28 3.30 6.87
N GLY A 102 1.25 2.60 6.39
CA GLY A 102 -0.13 3.05 6.45
C GLY A 102 -0.77 2.90 7.81
N HIS A 103 -1.82 3.69 8.02
CA HIS A 103 -2.74 3.59 9.14
C HIS A 103 -4.14 3.95 8.64
N TRP A 104 -5.16 3.46 9.33
CA TRP A 104 -6.54 3.72 8.96
C TRP A 104 -6.85 5.22 9.12
N GLU A 105 -7.51 5.77 8.12
CA GLU A 105 -8.13 7.10 8.13
C GLU A 105 -9.46 7.00 7.36
N ALA A 106 -10.32 8.02 7.49
CA ALA A 106 -11.59 8.07 6.76
C ALA A 106 -11.38 8.24 5.24
N ASP A 107 -12.51 8.24 4.51
CA ASP A 107 -12.57 8.57 3.08
C ASP A 107 -11.67 7.67 2.21
N ALA A 108 -10.78 8.27 1.43
CA ALA A 108 -9.90 7.57 0.49
C ALA A 108 -9.12 6.41 1.12
N VAL A 109 -8.57 6.59 2.33
CA VAL A 109 -7.82 5.52 2.98
C VAL A 109 -8.73 4.36 3.33
N ASN A 110 -9.93 4.63 3.82
CA ASN A 110 -10.92 3.61 4.14
C ASN A 110 -11.42 2.87 2.88
N TYR A 111 -11.66 3.57 1.77
CA TYR A 111 -12.00 2.93 0.50
C TYR A 111 -10.89 1.99 0.03
N PHE A 112 -9.64 2.46 0.04
CA PHE A 112 -8.50 1.64 -0.36
C PHE A 112 -8.34 0.42 0.54
N HIS A 113 -8.46 0.62 1.86
CA HIS A 113 -8.36 -0.43 2.87
C HIS A 113 -9.42 -1.51 2.68
N TYR A 114 -10.67 -1.13 2.41
CA TYR A 114 -11.77 -2.05 2.13
C TYR A 114 -11.46 -2.98 0.93
N HIS A 115 -11.04 -2.39 -0.20
CA HIS A 115 -10.70 -3.17 -1.40
C HIS A 115 -9.44 -4.02 -1.20
N LEU A 116 -8.40 -3.46 -0.56
CA LEU A 116 -7.18 -4.19 -0.21
C LEU A 116 -7.49 -5.46 0.57
N ARG A 117 -8.36 -5.36 1.59
CA ARG A 117 -8.69 -6.52 2.43
C ARG A 117 -9.32 -7.63 1.63
N SER A 118 -10.27 -7.28 0.76
CA SER A 118 -10.90 -8.21 -0.17
C SER A 118 -9.87 -8.92 -1.06
N GLU A 119 -8.95 -8.17 -1.66
CA GLU A 119 -7.94 -8.74 -2.57
C GLU A 119 -6.90 -9.60 -1.85
N VAL A 120 -6.46 -9.21 -0.66
CA VAL A 120 -5.53 -10.00 0.15
C VAL A 120 -6.15 -11.32 0.57
N LEU A 121 -7.40 -11.32 1.04
CA LEU A 121 -8.09 -12.54 1.49
C LEU A 121 -8.36 -13.51 0.34
N LYS A 122 -8.65 -13.00 -0.87
CA LYS A 122 -8.75 -13.84 -2.09
C LYS A 122 -7.39 -14.40 -2.53
N ASN A 123 -6.28 -13.73 -2.19
CA ASN A 123 -4.94 -14.01 -2.71
C ASN A 123 -3.89 -14.22 -1.60
N VAL A 124 -4.25 -14.88 -0.48
CA VAL A 124 -3.35 -15.03 0.68
C VAL A 124 -2.00 -15.65 0.32
N GLY A 125 -1.99 -16.71 -0.49
CA GLY A 125 -0.75 -17.36 -0.91
C GLY A 125 0.18 -16.46 -1.75
N LEU A 126 -0.39 -15.62 -2.62
CA LEU A 126 0.38 -14.64 -3.40
C LEU A 126 0.86 -13.48 -2.50
N THR A 127 -0.01 -12.99 -1.61
CA THR A 127 0.34 -11.97 -0.61
C THR A 127 1.53 -12.41 0.24
N TYR A 128 1.51 -13.65 0.74
CA TYR A 128 2.63 -14.26 1.44
C TYR A 128 3.92 -14.23 0.62
N ARG A 129 3.89 -14.67 -0.64
CA ARG A 129 5.09 -14.68 -1.50
C ARG A 129 5.66 -13.28 -1.71
N LEU A 130 4.81 -12.28 -1.96
CA LEU A 130 5.22 -10.89 -2.18
C LEU A 130 5.79 -10.23 -0.93
N LEU A 131 5.26 -10.57 0.26
CA LEU A 131 5.75 -10.04 1.53
C LEU A 131 6.99 -10.76 2.04
N LYS A 132 7.15 -12.07 1.77
CA LYS A 132 8.24 -12.88 2.34
C LYS A 132 9.64 -12.36 1.98
N GLY A 133 9.78 -11.66 0.86
CA GLY A 133 11.04 -11.01 0.46
C GLY A 133 11.32 -9.65 1.10
N LYS A 134 10.39 -9.11 1.91
CA LYS A 134 10.52 -7.79 2.54
C LYS A 134 11.09 -7.90 3.96
N PRO A 135 11.72 -6.83 4.49
CA PRO A 135 12.14 -6.77 5.88
C PRO A 135 10.98 -6.98 6.86
N ASN A 136 11.28 -7.58 8.02
CA ASN A 136 10.27 -7.93 9.03
C ASN A 136 9.41 -6.73 9.47
N ASP A 137 10.00 -5.56 9.67
CA ASP A 137 9.29 -4.33 10.04
C ASP A 137 8.26 -3.90 8.98
N LYS A 138 8.56 -4.16 7.70
CA LYS A 138 7.66 -3.87 6.58
C LYS A 138 6.49 -4.86 6.53
N ILE A 139 6.75 -6.13 6.83
CA ILE A 139 5.71 -7.16 6.93
C ILE A 139 4.77 -6.84 8.09
N GLU A 140 5.33 -6.57 9.28
CA GLU A 140 4.56 -6.16 10.46
C GLU A 140 3.74 -4.88 10.17
N SER A 141 4.33 -3.89 9.49
CA SER A 141 3.64 -2.66 9.12
C SER A 141 2.50 -2.89 8.12
N PHE A 142 2.66 -3.78 7.15
CA PHE A 142 1.59 -4.14 6.23
C PHE A 142 0.40 -4.74 6.98
N PHE A 143 0.67 -5.72 7.85
CA PHE A 143 -0.39 -6.38 8.61
C PHE A 143 -1.04 -5.45 9.62
N TYR A 144 -0.28 -4.53 10.22
CA TYR A 144 -0.85 -3.45 11.02
C TYR A 144 -1.92 -2.68 10.23
N PHE A 145 -1.61 -2.18 9.03
CA PHE A 145 -2.59 -1.46 8.23
C PHE A 145 -3.78 -2.35 7.85
N PHE A 146 -3.53 -3.58 7.38
CA PHE A 146 -4.57 -4.54 7.01
C PHE A 146 -5.59 -4.78 8.14
N PHE A 147 -5.14 -4.87 9.39
CA PHE A 147 -5.99 -5.10 10.56
C PHE A 147 -6.50 -3.82 11.24
N ASN A 148 -5.96 -2.64 10.91
CA ASN A 148 -6.34 -1.39 11.57
C ASN A 148 -7.71 -0.92 11.06
N GLU A 149 -8.72 -0.99 11.92
CA GLU A 149 -10.10 -0.56 11.68
C GLU A 149 -10.61 0.22 12.89
N ILE A 150 -11.50 1.20 12.72
CA ILE A 150 -12.13 1.89 13.88
C ILE A 150 -12.97 0.90 14.72
N HIS A 151 -13.73 0.03 14.05
CA HIS A 151 -14.66 -0.91 14.69
C HIS A 151 -14.50 -2.30 14.08
N PRO A 152 -13.46 -3.06 14.48
CA PRO A 152 -13.24 -4.39 13.95
C PRO A 152 -14.45 -5.29 14.25
N SER A 153 -15.03 -5.88 13.20
CA SER A 153 -16.16 -6.81 13.32
C SER A 153 -15.75 -8.14 14.00
N SER A 154 -14.45 -8.42 14.02
CA SER A 154 -13.83 -9.56 14.70
C SER A 154 -12.44 -9.17 15.20
N LYS A 155 -12.09 -9.64 16.40
CA LYS A 155 -10.72 -9.53 16.96
C LYS A 155 -9.84 -10.72 16.57
N ALA A 156 -10.35 -11.65 15.77
CA ALA A 156 -9.61 -12.81 15.34
C ALA A 156 -8.94 -12.57 14.00
N ILE A 157 -7.74 -13.14 13.84
CA ILE A 157 -7.09 -13.25 12.54
C ILE A 157 -7.97 -14.15 11.63
N PRO A 158 -8.30 -13.73 10.39
CA PRO A 158 -9.08 -14.51 9.46
C PRO A 158 -8.48 -15.89 9.20
N GLY A 159 -9.35 -16.91 9.10
CA GLY A 159 -8.93 -18.31 8.96
C GLY A 159 -8.18 -18.61 7.66
N GLU A 160 -8.28 -17.74 6.67
CA GLU A 160 -7.53 -17.77 5.41
C GLU A 160 -6.01 -17.74 5.64
N PHE A 161 -5.55 -17.17 6.77
CA PHE A 161 -4.13 -17.15 7.12
C PHE A 161 -3.64 -18.43 7.85
N ASN A 162 -4.52 -19.38 8.17
CA ASN A 162 -4.14 -20.61 8.90
C ASN A 162 -3.12 -21.45 8.13
N GLU A 163 -3.18 -21.46 6.79
CA GLU A 163 -2.19 -22.16 5.97
C GLU A 163 -0.78 -21.61 6.24
N ILE A 164 -0.62 -20.29 6.33
CA ILE A 164 0.66 -19.65 6.61
C ILE A 164 1.17 -20.02 8.00
N GLN A 165 0.30 -20.11 9.01
CA GLN A 165 0.69 -20.52 10.36
C GLN A 165 1.36 -21.90 10.37
N SER A 166 0.78 -22.85 9.63
CA SER A 166 1.33 -24.20 9.52
C SER A 166 2.63 -24.28 8.72
N LYS A 167 2.76 -23.44 7.69
CA LYS A 167 3.88 -23.45 6.74
C LYS A 167 5.10 -22.66 7.22
N ASP A 168 4.90 -21.52 7.85
CA ASP A 168 5.94 -20.54 8.17
C ASP A 168 5.58 -19.75 9.44
N LYS A 169 5.83 -20.38 10.59
CA LYS A 169 5.51 -19.83 11.91
C LYS A 169 6.14 -18.46 12.14
N ALA A 170 7.40 -18.27 11.73
CA ALA A 170 8.11 -17.00 11.91
C ALA A 170 7.46 -15.86 11.12
N PHE A 171 7.00 -16.12 9.88
CA PHE A 171 6.22 -15.12 9.15
C PHE A 171 4.87 -14.87 9.82
N TYR A 172 4.19 -15.92 10.27
CA TYR A 172 2.90 -15.78 10.95
C TYR A 172 3.01 -14.95 12.24
N GLU A 173 4.11 -15.06 12.99
CA GLU A 173 4.37 -14.21 14.15
C GLU A 173 4.44 -12.70 13.78
N LEU A 174 4.97 -12.35 12.60
CA LEU A 174 4.97 -10.95 12.12
C LEU A 174 3.55 -10.46 11.82
N LEU A 175 2.71 -11.32 11.25
CA LEU A 175 1.28 -11.06 11.05
C LEU A 175 0.59 -10.82 12.39
N VAL A 176 0.81 -11.70 13.38
CA VAL A 176 0.24 -11.59 14.73
C VAL A 176 0.64 -10.28 15.39
N LYS A 177 1.92 -9.87 15.33
CA LYS A 177 2.37 -8.58 15.87
C LYS A 177 1.67 -7.39 15.21
N GLY A 178 1.52 -7.41 13.88
CA GLY A 178 0.78 -6.38 13.16
C GLY A 178 -0.67 -6.29 13.62
N HIS A 179 -1.34 -7.44 13.77
CA HIS A 179 -2.69 -7.56 14.29
C HIS A 179 -2.82 -7.03 15.73
N GLU A 180 -1.97 -7.47 16.65
CA GLU A 180 -1.98 -7.02 18.05
C GLU A 180 -1.78 -5.51 18.17
N ARG A 181 -0.86 -4.95 17.37
CA ARG A 181 -0.65 -3.50 17.29
C ARG A 181 -1.90 -2.77 16.81
N ALA A 182 -2.57 -3.30 15.79
CA ALA A 182 -3.81 -2.72 15.26
C ALA A 182 -4.92 -2.71 16.32
N MET A 183 -5.14 -3.83 17.01
CA MET A 183 -6.17 -3.94 18.06
C MET A 183 -5.94 -2.93 19.20
N LYS A 184 -4.68 -2.81 19.65
CA LYS A 184 -4.31 -1.85 20.69
C LYS A 184 -4.62 -0.40 20.29
N HIS A 185 -4.39 -0.03 19.04
CA HIS A 185 -4.66 1.33 18.55
C HIS A 185 -6.15 1.61 18.35
N SER A 186 -6.92 0.59 17.97
CA SER A 186 -8.38 0.69 17.85
C SER A 186 -9.11 0.68 19.21
N GLY A 187 -8.38 0.58 20.33
CA GLY A 187 -8.95 0.58 21.69
C GLY A 187 -9.59 -0.75 22.09
N HIS A 188 -9.11 -1.87 21.53
CA HIS A 188 -9.71 -3.20 21.67
C HIS A 188 -8.78 -4.27 22.22
#